data_AF-A0A0D0L2Z0-F1
#
_entry.id   AF-A0A0D0L2Z0-F1
#
_cell.length_a   1.000
_cell.length_b   1.000
_cell.length_c   1.000
_cell.angle_alpha   90.00
_cell.angle_beta   90.00
_cell.angle_gamma   90.00
#
_symmetry.space_group_name_H-M   'P 1'
#
loop_
_entity.id
_entity.type
_entity.pdbx_description
1 polymer ?
#
loop_
_entity_poly.entity_id
_entity_poly.type
_entity_poly.pdbx_seq_one_letter_code
_entity_poly.pdbx_strand_id
1 'polypeptide(L)'
;MQTLHVDLAERSYPIHIGDGLLGRADLLTPHIVGRQVAIVTNETVAPLYLAALEATLAEYRVTSVVLPDGEAFKNWETLQTIFDGLLGARHDRRTTVIALGGGVIGDMAG
;
A
#
# COMPACT_ATOMS: atom_id res chain seq x y z
N MET A 1 20.48 -4.23 2.99
CA MET A 1 19.53 -3.10 3.06
C MET A 1 20.31 -1.82 2.83
N GLN A 2 19.96 -1.09 1.78
CA GLN A 2 20.43 0.28 1.51
C GLN A 2 19.24 1.23 1.74
N THR A 3 19.52 2.43 2.25
CA THR A 3 18.49 3.46 2.45
C THR A 3 18.89 4.71 1.68
N LEU A 4 18.05 5.12 0.74
CA LEU A 4 18.17 6.40 0.04
C LEU A 4 17.21 7.39 0.68
N HIS A 5 17.69 8.56 1.09
CA HIS A 5 16.81 9.65 1.53
C HIS A 5 16.51 10.55 0.34
N VAL A 6 15.22 10.73 0.05
CA VAL A 6 14.76 11.65 -0.99
C VAL A 6 14.43 12.97 -0.32
N ASP A 7 15.23 14.00 -0.60
CA ASP A 7 15.09 15.31 0.02
C ASP A 7 14.08 16.18 -0.74
N LEU A 8 12.86 16.29 -0.19
CA LEU A 8 11.75 17.11 -0.72
C LEU A 8 11.26 18.12 0.33
N ALA A 9 12.20 18.66 1.12
CA ALA A 9 11.95 19.56 2.24
C ALA A 9 10.98 18.96 3.28
N GLU A 10 9.78 19.51 3.46
CA GLU A 10 8.80 19.03 4.44
C GLU A 10 8.22 17.64 4.10
N ARG A 11 8.46 17.14 2.88
CA ARG A 11 7.97 15.84 2.40
C ARG A 11 9.08 14.84 2.12
N SER A 12 10.26 15.02 2.71
CA SER A 12 11.35 14.06 2.56
C SER A 12 10.94 12.68 3.10
N TYR A 13 11.35 11.62 2.42
CA TYR A 13 11.05 10.24 2.81
C TYR A 13 12.20 9.28 2.51
N PRO A 14 12.36 8.20 3.31
CA PRO A 14 13.34 7.16 3.04
C PRO A 14 12.81 6.16 1.99
N ILE A 15 13.72 5.64 1.17
CA ILE A 15 13.51 4.49 0.29
C ILE A 15 14.44 3.38 0.77
N HIS A 16 13.86 2.29 1.28
CA HIS A 16 14.61 1.11 1.71
C HIS A 16 14.67 0.06 0.59
N ILE A 17 15.88 -0.38 0.25
CA ILE A 17 16.14 -1.34 -0.84
C ILE A 17 16.90 -2.54 -0.28
N GLY A 18 16.39 -3.74 -0.50
CA GLY A 18 17.02 -4.99 -0.08
C GLY A 18 16.05 -6.17 -0.03
N ASP A 19 16.58 -7.32 0.36
CA ASP A 19 15.84 -8.58 0.42
C ASP A 19 15.04 -8.73 1.72
N GLY A 20 13.87 -9.36 1.63
CA GLY A 20 13.05 -9.73 2.80
C GLY A 20 12.47 -8.56 3.60
N LEU A 21 12.50 -7.34 3.05
CA LEU A 21 12.06 -6.14 3.77
C LEU A 21 10.54 -6.11 4.02
N LEU A 22 9.75 -6.82 3.21
CA LEU A 22 8.30 -6.88 3.37
C LEU A 22 7.88 -7.45 4.73
N GLY A 23 8.71 -8.33 5.32
CA GLY A 23 8.49 -8.93 6.64
C GLY A 23 8.90 -8.05 7.84
N ARG A 24 9.39 -6.84 7.59
CA ARG A 24 9.98 -5.94 8.60
C ARG A 24 8.99 -4.85 8.99
N ALA A 25 8.16 -5.14 9.99
CA ALA A 25 7.17 -4.20 10.51
C ALA A 25 7.82 -2.90 11.01
N ASP A 26 9.04 -2.97 11.55
CA ASP A 26 9.81 -1.81 12.03
C ASP A 26 10.10 -0.76 10.94
N LEU A 27 10.09 -1.15 9.66
CA LEU A 27 10.26 -0.23 8.54
C LEU A 27 8.95 0.43 8.08
N LEU A 28 7.79 -0.16 8.41
CA LEU A 28 6.49 0.32 7.97
C LEU A 28 5.79 1.13 9.08
N THR A 29 5.82 0.61 10.30
CA THR A 29 5.17 1.16 11.49
C THR A 29 5.43 2.66 11.73
N PRO A 30 6.66 3.20 11.59
CA PRO A 30 6.93 4.63 11.77
C PRO A 30 6.18 5.54 10.80
N HIS A 31 5.76 5.02 9.65
CA HIS A 31 5.08 5.76 8.58
C HIS A 31 3.56 5.58 8.61
N ILE A 32 3.03 4.71 9.49
CA ILE A 32 1.59 4.48 9.64
C ILE A 32 1.06 5.41 10.73
N VAL A 33 0.25 6.40 10.33
CA VAL A 33 -0.27 7.42 11.25
C VAL A 33 -1.48 6.93 12.06
N GLY A 34 -2.30 6.05 11.47
CA GLY A 34 -3.55 5.56 12.04
C GLY A 34 -3.49 4.11 12.51
N ARG A 35 -4.66 3.55 12.85
CA ARG A 35 -4.82 2.10 13.08
C ARG A 35 -5.32 1.34 11.87
N GLN A 36 -5.81 2.05 10.85
CA GLN A 36 -6.36 1.49 9.64
C GLN A 36 -5.34 1.62 8.51
N VAL A 37 -5.12 0.52 7.82
CA VAL A 37 -4.23 0.45 6.66
C VAL A 37 -5.00 -0.15 5.49
N ALA A 38 -4.94 0.49 4.34
CA ALA A 38 -5.51 -0.03 3.11
C ALA A 38 -4.41 -0.48 2.18
N ILE A 39 -4.38 -1.76 1.80
CA ILE A 39 -3.43 -2.29 0.83
C ILE A 39 -4.13 -2.34 -0.53
N VAL A 40 -3.61 -1.61 -1.50
CA VAL A 40 -4.08 -1.66 -2.89
C VAL A 40 -3.08 -2.49 -3.68
N THR A 41 -3.57 -3.53 -4.37
CA THR A 41 -2.73 -4.44 -5.17
C THR A 41 -3.51 -4.94 -6.39
N ASN A 42 -2.89 -5.75 -7.25
CA ASN A 42 -3.56 -6.39 -8.39
C ASN A 42 -3.66 -7.91 -8.20
N GLU A 43 -4.47 -8.56 -9.04
CA GLU A 43 -4.69 -10.02 -9.03
C GLU A 43 -3.38 -10.83 -9.20
N THR A 44 -2.36 -10.26 -9.85
CA THR A 44 -1.07 -10.92 -10.12
C THR A 44 -0.14 -10.87 -8.90
N VAL A 45 -0.09 -9.73 -8.20
CA VAL A 45 0.82 -9.48 -7.06
C VAL A 45 0.20 -9.97 -5.74
N ALA A 46 -1.13 -9.92 -5.62
CA ALA A 46 -1.86 -10.36 -4.43
C ALA A 46 -1.46 -11.77 -3.95
N PRO A 47 -1.56 -12.84 -4.76
CA PRO A 47 -1.25 -14.20 -4.30
C PRO A 47 0.22 -14.40 -3.91
N LEU A 48 1.12 -13.52 -4.36
CA LEU A 48 2.56 -13.63 -4.12
C LEU A 48 3.00 -12.93 -2.83
N TYR A 49 2.44 -11.75 -2.55
CA TYR A 49 2.98 -10.86 -1.51
C TYR A 49 1.96 -10.33 -0.51
N LEU A 50 0.66 -10.34 -0.82
CA LEU A 50 -0.36 -9.73 0.03
C LEU A 50 -0.39 -10.37 1.42
N ALA A 51 -0.43 -11.70 1.48
CA ALA A 51 -0.48 -12.44 2.75
C ALA A 51 0.75 -12.15 3.64
N ALA A 52 1.93 -11.97 3.04
CA ALA A 52 3.16 -11.65 3.78
C ALA A 52 3.10 -10.23 4.37
N LEU A 53 2.56 -9.28 3.62
CA LEU A 53 2.37 -7.90 4.09
C LEU A 53 1.27 -7.81 5.15
N GLU A 54 0.14 -8.49 4.97
CA GLU A 54 -0.94 -8.57 5.96
C GLU A 54 -0.43 -9.18 7.28
N ALA A 55 0.38 -10.24 7.22
CA ALA A 55 1.00 -10.84 8.40
C ALA A 55 1.95 -9.86 9.12
N THR A 56 2.69 -9.05 8.36
CA THR A 56 3.59 -8.03 8.91
C THR A 56 2.83 -6.89 9.60
N LEU A 57 1.63 -6.60 9.12
CA LEU A 57 0.74 -5.54 9.62
C LEU A 57 -0.37 -6.08 10.53
N ALA A 58 -0.20 -7.25 11.13
CA ALA A 58 -1.23 -7.91 11.94
C ALA A 58 -1.71 -7.09 13.15
N GLU A 59 -0.93 -6.11 13.61
CA GLU A 59 -1.31 -5.18 14.69
C GLU A 59 -2.27 -4.06 14.23
N TYR A 60 -2.48 -3.93 12.92
CA TYR A 60 -3.34 -2.92 12.30
C TYR A 60 -4.63 -3.53 11.77
N ARG A 61 -5.65 -2.68 11.62
CA ARG A 61 -6.85 -3.04 10.88
C ARG A 61 -6.58 -2.89 9.39
N VAL A 62 -6.12 -3.97 8.77
CA VAL A 62 -5.80 -4.03 7.35
C VAL A 62 -7.05 -4.29 6.53
N THR A 63 -7.21 -3.58 5.41
CA THR A 63 -8.20 -3.85 4.38
C THR A 63 -7.47 -3.94 3.05
N SER A 64 -7.66 -5.04 2.33
CA SER A 64 -7.05 -5.25 1.01
C SER A 64 -8.06 -4.99 -0.10
N VAL A 65 -7.63 -4.22 -1.11
CA VAL A 65 -8.37 -3.97 -2.34
C VAL A 65 -7.54 -4.55 -3.48
N VAL A 66 -8.08 -5.58 -4.12
CA VAL A 66 -7.44 -6.24 -5.27
C VAL A 66 -8.09 -5.75 -6.55
N LEU A 67 -7.29 -5.17 -7.42
CA LEU A 67 -7.71 -4.62 -8.70
C LEU A 67 -7.35 -5.57 -9.85
N PRO A 68 -8.10 -5.54 -10.97
CA PRO A 68 -7.71 -6.28 -12.17
C PRO A 68 -6.35 -5.80 -12.69
N ASP A 69 -5.56 -6.72 -13.25
CA ASP A 69 -4.21 -6.41 -13.72
C ASP A 69 -4.18 -5.84 -15.15
N GLY A 70 -3.38 -4.80 -15.36
CA GLY A 70 -3.11 -4.19 -16.68
C GLY A 70 -3.38 -2.68 -16.76
N GLU A 71 -2.66 -1.99 -17.66
CA GLU A 71 -2.78 -0.53 -17.90
C GLU A 71 -4.20 -0.12 -18.35
N ALA A 72 -4.93 -1.02 -19.03
CA ALA A 72 -6.31 -0.76 -19.45
C ALA A 72 -7.27 -0.48 -18.28
N PHE A 73 -6.91 -0.96 -17.08
CA PHE A 73 -7.66 -0.74 -15.85
C PHE A 73 -7.22 0.53 -15.10
N LYS A 74 -6.31 1.33 -15.67
CA LYS A 74 -6.01 2.68 -15.17
C LYS A 74 -7.11 3.66 -15.58
N ASN A 75 -8.30 3.44 -15.04
CA ASN A 75 -9.49 4.23 -15.34
C ASN A 75 -10.24 4.60 -14.07
N TRP A 76 -11.22 5.48 -14.23
CA TRP A 76 -12.01 6.01 -13.12
C TRP A 76 -12.81 4.92 -12.38
N GLU A 77 -13.30 3.90 -13.08
CA GLU A 77 -14.11 2.83 -12.49
C GLU A 77 -13.27 1.95 -11.54
N THR A 78 -12.04 1.65 -11.93
CA THR A 78 -11.09 0.92 -11.07
C THR A 78 -10.70 1.75 -9.84
N LEU A 79 -10.53 3.07 -10.01
CA LEU A 79 -10.27 3.98 -8.90
C LEU A 79 -11.48 4.09 -7.94
N GLN A 80 -12.71 4.04 -8.45
CA GLN A 80 -13.91 3.94 -7.62
C GLN A 80 -13.93 2.68 -6.76
N THR A 81 -13.40 1.56 -7.26
CA THR A 81 -13.30 0.31 -6.48
C THR A 81 -12.43 0.49 -5.23
N ILE A 82 -11.35 1.29 -5.31
CA ILE A 82 -10.52 1.65 -4.16
C ILE A 82 -11.35 2.45 -3.15
N PHE A 83 -12.09 3.47 -3.61
CA PHE A 83 -12.93 4.28 -2.73
C PHE A 83 -14.04 3.47 -2.07
N ASP A 84 -14.70 2.58 -2.81
CA ASP A 84 -15.75 1.71 -2.29
C ASP A 84 -15.19 0.77 -1.21
N GLY A 85 -14.00 0.21 -1.42
CA GLY A 85 -13.29 -0.58 -0.41
C GLY A 85 -12.98 0.22 0.86
N LEU A 86 -12.47 1.44 0.70
CA LEU A 86 -12.16 2.34 1.82
C LEU A 86 -13.42 2.76 2.60
N LEU A 87 -14.47 3.15 1.89
CA LEU A 87 -15.74 3.57 2.50
C LEU A 87 -16.44 2.40 3.18
N GLY A 88 -16.45 1.22 2.56
CA GLY A 88 -17.04 0.00 3.11
C GLY A 88 -16.36 -0.44 4.42
N ALA A 89 -15.03 -0.34 4.49
CA ALA A 89 -14.26 -0.63 5.70
C ALA A 89 -14.21 0.53 6.71
N ARG A 90 -14.92 1.64 6.43
CA ARG A 90 -15.03 2.84 7.28
C ARG A 90 -13.67 3.47 7.59
N HIS A 91 -12.84 3.61 6.56
CA HIS A 91 -11.57 4.32 6.65
C HIS A 91 -11.77 5.82 6.93
N ASP A 92 -10.92 6.38 7.78
CA ASP A 92 -10.87 7.83 8.04
C ASP A 92 -9.65 8.50 7.37
N ARG A 93 -9.50 9.82 7.57
CA ARG A 93 -8.41 10.63 7.00
C ARG A 93 -7.01 10.29 7.57
N ARG A 94 -6.92 9.45 8.60
CA ARG A 94 -5.65 8.95 9.16
C ARG A 94 -5.28 7.58 8.62
N THR A 95 -6.10 7.02 7.72
CA THR A 95 -5.77 5.80 7.00
C THR A 95 -4.50 5.97 6.21
N THR A 96 -3.60 4.99 6.33
CA THR A 96 -2.44 4.89 5.45
C THR A 96 -2.79 3.95 4.30
N VAL A 97 -2.61 4.42 3.06
CA VAL A 97 -2.77 3.61 1.85
C VAL A 97 -1.39 3.09 1.44
N ILE A 98 -1.28 1.78 1.24
CA ILE A 98 -0.05 1.11 0.78
C ILE A 98 -0.30 0.57 -0.61
N ALA A 99 0.45 1.08 -1.58
CA ALA A 99 0.50 0.55 -2.94
C ALA A 99 1.44 -0.67 -2.99
N LEU A 100 0.88 -1.88 -3.14
CA LEU A 100 1.63 -3.12 -3.31
C LEU A 100 1.55 -3.56 -4.77
N GLY A 101 2.50 -3.14 -5.58
CA GLY A 101 2.55 -3.52 -7.00
C GLY A 101 3.57 -2.70 -7.80
N GLY A 102 3.38 -2.71 -9.13
CA GLY A 102 4.16 -1.89 -10.06
C GLY A 102 3.64 -0.45 -10.18
N GLY A 103 4.12 0.26 -11.19
CA GLY A 103 3.77 1.68 -11.42
C GLY A 103 2.27 1.95 -11.59
N VAL A 104 1.51 1.01 -12.18
CA VAL A 104 0.06 1.15 -12.36
C VAL A 104 -0.66 1.23 -11.01
N ILE A 105 -0.32 0.34 -10.08
CA ILE A 105 -0.90 0.35 -8.73
C ILE A 105 -0.42 1.56 -7.94
N GLY A 106 0.85 1.94 -8.09
CA GLY A 106 1.40 3.17 -7.49
C GLY A 106 0.64 4.42 -7.92
N ASP A 107 0.36 4.58 -9.21
CA ASP A 107 -0.36 5.73 -9.76
C ASP A 107 -1.84 5.76 -9.37
N MET A 108 -2.48 4.60 -9.21
CA MET A 108 -3.90 4.55 -8.82
C MET A 108 -4.11 4.75 -7.31
N ALA A 109 -3.13 4.36 -6.49
CA ALA A 109 -3.22 4.46 -5.04
C ALA A 109 -2.67 5.78 -4.47
N GLY A 110 -1.80 6.48 -5.22
CA GLY A 110 -1.21 7.77 -4.87
C GLY A 110 -2.11 8.96 -5.18
#